data_AF-A0A318TUS2-F1
#
_entry.id   AF-A0A318TUS2-F1
#
_cell.length_a   1.000
_cell.length_b   1.000
_cell.length_c   1.000
_cell.angle_alpha   90.00
_cell.angle_beta   90.00
_cell.angle_gamma   90.00
#
_symmetry.space_group_name_H-M   'P 1'
#
loop_
_entity.id
_entity.type
_entity.pdbx_description
1 polymer ?
#
loop_
_entity_poly.entity_id
_entity_poly.type
_entity_poly.pdbx_seq_one_letter_code
_entity_poly.pdbx_strand_id
1 'polypeptide(L)'
;MIKQYLVLLGFVFIILIPTQIVKSETNPEAEDMYVTAEDIILDIIFPTIDKRVIKEYGGENLFDWQWKRIIGITYNDNHSYDVIVRIEIPPKNLNDDVKEDLVKVRISPSCDSEKINKQKCNHQFEIKILDYKHLSS
;
A
#
# COMPACT_ATOMS: atom_id res chain seq x y z
N MET A 1 -34.86 -48.98 34.02
CA MET A 1 -33.40 -49.06 34.24
C MET A 1 -32.55 -49.16 32.95
N ILE A 2 -33.06 -48.81 31.76
CA ILE A 2 -32.28 -48.87 30.50
C ILE A 2 -31.71 -47.49 30.09
N LYS A 3 -32.31 -46.39 30.54
CA LYS A 3 -31.89 -45.03 30.16
C LYS A 3 -30.56 -44.58 30.78
N GLN A 4 -30.17 -45.07 31.95
CA GLN A 4 -28.92 -44.65 32.62
C GLN A 4 -27.66 -45.26 31.99
N TYR A 5 -27.77 -46.44 31.36
CA TYR A 5 -26.62 -47.08 30.71
C TYR A 5 -26.23 -46.42 29.36
N LEU A 6 -27.21 -45.85 28.65
CA LEU A 6 -26.96 -45.14 27.39
C LEU A 6 -26.15 -43.85 27.58
N VAL A 7 -26.33 -43.17 28.71
CA VAL A 7 -25.56 -41.96 29.04
C VAL A 7 -24.10 -42.31 29.37
N LEU A 8 -23.88 -43.42 30.06
CA LEU A 8 -22.53 -43.92 30.39
C LEU A 8 -21.76 -44.39 29.15
N LEU A 9 -22.44 -45.02 28.18
CA LEU A 9 -21.80 -45.46 26.93
C LEU A 9 -21.33 -44.26 26.07
N GLY A 10 -22.08 -43.16 26.08
CA GLY A 10 -21.74 -41.94 25.33
C GLY A 10 -20.47 -41.25 25.82
N PHE A 11 -20.16 -41.32 27.13
CA PHE A 11 -18.96 -40.72 27.69
C PHE A 11 -17.66 -41.50 27.37
N VAL A 12 -17.75 -42.80 27.13
CA VAL A 12 -16.57 -43.64 26.83
C VAL A 12 -16.01 -43.34 25.42
N PHE A 13 -16.85 -42.91 24.47
CA PHE A 13 -16.41 -42.62 23.11
C PHE A 13 -15.66 -41.28 22.95
N ILE A 14 -15.80 -40.34 23.88
CA ILE A 14 -15.16 -39.02 23.78
C ILE A 14 -13.65 -39.11 24.06
N ILE A 15 -13.21 -40.11 24.83
CA ILE A 15 -11.80 -40.29 25.24
C ILE A 15 -10.94 -40.92 24.12
N LEU A 16 -11.57 -41.46 23.06
CA LEU A 16 -10.91 -42.21 22.00
C LEU A 16 -10.73 -41.43 20.69
N ILE A 17 -11.05 -40.13 20.65
CA ILE A 17 -10.68 -39.32 19.49
C ILE A 17 -9.19 -39.04 19.61
N PRO A 18 -8.33 -39.60 18.74
CA PRO A 18 -6.95 -39.18 18.71
C PRO A 18 -6.99 -37.73 18.25
N THR A 19 -6.67 -36.80 19.15
CA THR A 19 -6.34 -35.44 18.76
C THR A 19 -5.21 -35.57 17.75
N GLN A 20 -5.54 -35.49 16.46
CA GLN A 20 -4.56 -35.27 15.42
C GLN A 20 -4.03 -33.87 15.69
N ILE A 21 -3.00 -33.80 16.52
CA ILE A 21 -2.14 -32.62 16.62
C ILE A 21 -1.46 -32.58 15.27
N VAL A 22 -2.08 -31.91 14.32
CA VAL A 22 -1.43 -31.47 13.10
C VAL A 22 -0.32 -30.56 13.59
N LYS A 23 0.93 -31.05 13.54
CA LYS A 23 2.09 -30.17 13.54
C LYS A 23 1.99 -29.39 12.24
N SER A 24 1.28 -28.26 12.25
CA SER A 24 1.51 -27.25 11.23
C SER A 24 2.97 -26.88 11.39
N GLU A 25 3.76 -27.07 10.34
CA GLU A 25 5.09 -26.50 10.26
C GLU A 25 4.92 -25.00 10.55
N THR A 26 5.29 -24.55 11.75
CA THR A 26 5.49 -23.13 12.02
C THR A 26 6.76 -22.73 11.30
N ASN A 27 6.68 -22.69 9.97
CA ASN A 27 7.41 -21.71 9.20
C ASN A 27 6.87 -20.36 9.70
N PRO A 28 7.71 -19.35 9.99
CA PRO A 28 7.20 -18.01 10.19
C PRO A 28 6.69 -17.52 8.84
N GLU A 29 5.54 -18.02 8.41
CA GLU A 29 4.75 -17.42 7.35
C GLU A 29 4.46 -16.02 7.87
N ALA A 30 5.14 -15.04 7.27
CA ALA A 30 4.78 -13.65 7.47
C ALA A 30 3.27 -13.58 7.23
N GLU A 31 2.51 -13.09 8.21
CA GLU A 31 1.08 -12.90 8.03
C GLU A 31 0.87 -12.15 6.71
N ASP A 32 0.16 -12.76 5.77
CA ASP A 32 -0.11 -12.18 4.47
C ASP A 32 -0.74 -10.79 4.69
N MET A 33 0.02 -9.73 4.42
CA MET A 33 -0.43 -8.36 4.60
C MET A 33 -1.34 -8.00 3.42
N TYR A 34 -2.60 -7.67 3.71
CA TYR A 34 -3.50 -7.14 2.70
C TYR A 34 -3.08 -5.71 2.33
N VAL A 35 -2.77 -5.48 1.04
CA VAL A 35 -2.32 -4.19 0.50
C VAL A 35 -3.23 -3.81 -0.68
N THR A 36 -3.64 -2.54 -0.76
CA THR A 36 -4.44 -2.03 -1.88
C THR A 36 -3.58 -1.51 -3.02
N ALA A 37 -4.19 -1.29 -4.19
CA ALA A 37 -3.49 -0.67 -5.31
C ALA A 37 -3.05 0.77 -4.99
N GLU A 38 -3.80 1.53 -4.18
CA GLU A 38 -3.40 2.87 -3.76
C GLU A 38 -2.18 2.82 -2.84
N ASP A 39 -2.10 1.84 -1.93
CA ASP A 39 -0.94 1.67 -1.04
C ASP A 39 0.33 1.37 -1.84
N ILE A 40 0.23 0.51 -2.86
CA ILE A 40 1.35 0.20 -3.76
C ILE A 40 1.79 1.46 -4.53
N ILE A 41 0.84 2.23 -5.07
CA ILE A 41 1.16 3.45 -5.81
C ILE A 41 1.78 4.49 -4.88
N LEU A 42 1.24 4.65 -3.67
CA LEU A 42 1.78 5.54 -2.65
C LEU A 42 3.24 5.18 -2.35
N ASP A 43 3.54 3.91 -2.07
CA ASP A 43 4.91 3.46 -1.78
C ASP A 43 5.89 3.79 -2.92
N ILE A 44 5.46 3.61 -4.18
CA ILE A 44 6.27 3.91 -5.37
C ILE A 44 6.60 5.41 -5.48
N ILE A 45 5.65 6.31 -5.20
CA ILE A 45 5.79 7.74 -5.51
C ILE A 45 6.14 8.59 -4.28
N PHE A 46 5.86 8.11 -3.07
CA PHE A 46 6.01 8.83 -1.81
C PHE A 46 7.39 9.49 -1.68
N PRO A 47 8.53 8.78 -1.88
CA PRO A 47 9.85 9.40 -1.72
C PRO A 47 10.11 10.56 -2.69
N THR A 48 9.50 10.53 -3.87
CA THR A 48 9.68 11.56 -4.89
C THR A 48 8.80 12.78 -4.59
N ILE A 49 7.57 12.55 -4.15
CA ILE A 49 6.65 13.62 -3.75
C ILE A 49 7.16 14.29 -2.47
N ASP A 50 7.60 13.52 -1.48
CA ASP A 50 8.11 14.04 -0.22
C ASP A 50 9.27 15.01 -0.42
N LYS A 51 10.29 14.61 -1.19
CA LYS A 51 11.40 15.50 -1.58
C LYS A 51 10.91 16.78 -2.27
N ARG A 52 9.86 16.70 -3.09
CA ARG A 52 9.29 17.88 -3.75
C ARG A 52 8.56 18.78 -2.77
N VAL A 53 7.75 18.22 -1.87
CA VAL A 53 7.01 18.97 -0.84
C VAL A 53 7.99 19.69 0.09
N ILE A 54 9.03 19.01 0.57
CA ILE A 54 10.10 19.60 1.39
C ILE A 54 10.70 20.83 0.71
N LYS A 55 11.03 20.71 -0.59
CA LYS A 55 11.58 21.81 -1.38
C LYS A 55 10.59 22.97 -1.53
N GLU A 56 9.31 22.68 -1.77
CA GLU A 56 8.28 23.69 -1.99
C GLU A 56 7.97 24.49 -0.72
N TYR A 57 7.90 23.81 0.43
CA TYR A 57 7.54 24.42 1.71
C TYR A 57 8.72 24.77 2.62
N GLY A 58 9.97 24.51 2.17
CA GLY A 58 11.19 24.88 2.89
C GLY A 58 11.37 24.16 4.21
N GLY A 59 11.04 22.85 4.27
CA GLY A 59 11.31 22.00 5.43
C GLY A 59 12.75 21.44 5.42
N GLU A 60 13.29 21.09 6.59
CA GLU A 60 14.60 20.42 6.71
C GLU A 60 14.48 18.88 6.78
N ASN A 61 13.29 18.34 7.09
CA ASN A 61 13.01 16.90 7.27
C ASN A 61 11.73 16.48 6.52
N LEU A 62 11.48 15.15 6.46
CA LEU A 62 10.21 14.52 6.03
C LEU A 62 9.03 15.42 6.43
N PHE A 63 8.36 15.99 5.43
CA PHE A 63 7.26 16.90 5.68
C PHE A 63 6.03 16.01 5.96
N ASP A 64 5.32 16.23 7.06
CA ASP A 64 4.18 15.39 7.48
C ASP A 64 2.90 15.67 6.66
N TRP A 65 3.07 15.78 5.34
CA TRP A 65 1.97 15.91 4.42
C TRP A 65 1.15 14.62 4.42
N GLN A 66 -0.16 14.76 4.29
CA GLN A 66 -1.08 13.65 4.38
C GLN A 66 -1.54 13.24 2.99
N TRP A 67 -1.52 11.94 2.72
CA TRP A 67 -2.15 11.40 1.53
C TRP A 67 -3.67 11.57 1.61
N LYS A 68 -4.29 12.13 0.57
CA LYS A 68 -5.76 12.18 0.48
C LYS A 68 -6.30 11.08 -0.41
N ARG A 69 -5.91 11.07 -1.69
CA ARG A 69 -6.37 10.11 -2.70
C ARG A 69 -5.65 10.29 -4.03
N ILE A 70 -5.77 9.27 -4.88
CA ILE A 70 -5.53 9.39 -6.31
C ILE A 70 -6.74 10.10 -6.95
N ILE A 71 -6.48 11.11 -7.77
CA ILE A 71 -7.49 11.84 -8.54
C ILE A 71 -7.69 11.20 -9.92
N GLY A 72 -6.61 10.69 -10.51
CA GLY A 72 -6.69 10.00 -11.78
C GLY A 72 -5.37 9.33 -12.18
N ILE A 73 -5.49 8.30 -13.02
CA ILE A 73 -4.36 7.58 -13.61
C ILE A 73 -4.59 7.57 -15.12
N THR A 74 -3.60 8.03 -15.88
CA THR A 74 -3.60 7.99 -17.34
C THR A 74 -2.49 7.09 -17.82
N TYR A 75 -2.81 6.14 -18.68
CA TYR A 75 -1.83 5.31 -19.35
C TYR A 75 -1.33 5.99 -20.63
N ASN A 76 -0.03 5.97 -20.85
CA ASN A 76 0.60 6.56 -22.03
C ASN A 76 1.09 5.46 -23.01
N ASP A 77 1.21 5.80 -24.29
CA ASP A 77 1.63 4.87 -25.35
C ASP A 77 3.04 4.29 -25.15
N ASN A 78 3.88 4.95 -24.36
CA ASN A 78 5.22 4.48 -24.00
C ASN A 78 5.24 3.60 -22.74
N HIS A 79 4.09 3.02 -22.35
CA HIS A 79 3.92 2.18 -21.17
C HIS A 79 4.17 2.87 -19.82
N SER A 80 4.21 4.21 -19.78
CA SER A 80 4.28 4.96 -18.53
C SER A 80 2.89 5.36 -18.02
N TYR A 81 2.79 5.65 -16.73
CA TYR A 81 1.55 6.05 -16.08
C TYR A 81 1.69 7.48 -15.54
N ASP A 82 0.78 8.37 -15.92
CA ASP A 82 0.62 9.67 -15.30
C ASP A 82 -0.39 9.55 -14.16
N VAL A 83 0.07 9.69 -12.92
CA VAL A 83 -0.78 9.63 -11.72
C VAL A 83 -0.92 11.05 -11.16
N ILE A 84 -2.16 11.48 -10.95
CA ILE A 84 -2.47 12.74 -10.26
C ILE A 84 -2.93 12.39 -8.86
N VAL A 85 -2.25 12.93 -7.86
CA VAL A 85 -2.58 12.71 -6.45
C VAL A 85 -2.94 14.02 -5.79
N ARG A 86 -3.84 13.94 -4.81
CA ARG A 86 -4.13 15.03 -3.90
C ARG A 86 -3.44 14.75 -2.57
N ILE A 87 -2.75 15.76 -2.06
CA ILE A 87 -2.09 15.73 -0.76
C ILE A 87 -2.55 16.91 0.08
N GLU A 88 -2.49 16.76 1.39
CA GLU A 88 -2.72 17.83 2.34
C GLU A 88 -1.42 18.23 3.01
N ILE A 89 -1.20 19.53 3.10
CA ILE A 89 -0.04 20.14 3.71
C ILE A 89 -0.50 20.70 5.06
N PRO A 90 0.00 20.17 6.19
CA PRO A 90 -0.34 20.70 7.51
C PRO A 90 0.08 22.16 7.63
N PRO A 91 -0.69 22.97 8.37
CA PRO A 91 -0.35 24.37 8.60
C PRO A 91 0.92 24.50 9.45
N LYS A 92 1.72 25.54 9.19
CA LYS A 92 2.91 25.83 10.01
C LYS A 92 2.55 26.43 11.36
N ASN A 93 1.46 27.21 11.42
CA ASN A 93 0.95 27.82 12.65
C ASN A 93 -0.47 27.32 12.92
N LEU A 94 -0.89 27.29 14.18
CA LEU A 94 -2.24 26.86 14.59
C LEU A 94 -3.39 27.68 13.98
N ASN A 95 -3.10 28.88 13.49
CA ASN A 95 -4.09 29.79 12.90
C ASN A 95 -4.11 29.73 11.36
N ASP A 96 -3.22 28.96 10.73
CA ASP A 96 -3.21 28.80 9.28
C ASP A 96 -4.12 27.63 8.90
N ASP A 97 -4.77 27.74 7.74
CA ASP A 97 -5.57 26.66 7.20
C ASP A 97 -4.69 25.53 6.64
N VAL A 98 -5.22 24.31 6.68
CA VAL A 98 -4.67 23.17 5.93
C VAL A 98 -4.73 23.51 4.44
N LYS A 99 -3.63 23.29 3.74
CA LYS A 99 -3.55 23.50 2.28
C LYS A 99 -3.67 22.17 1.58
N GLU A 100 -4.26 22.16 0.40
CA GLU A 100 -4.28 20.99 -0.47
C GLU A 100 -3.46 21.27 -1.73
N ASP A 101 -2.66 20.29 -2.14
CA ASP A 101 -1.91 20.37 -3.38
C ASP A 101 -2.27 19.18 -4.29
N LEU A 102 -2.18 19.41 -5.61
CA LEU A 102 -2.19 18.36 -6.61
C LEU A 102 -0.78 18.14 -7.14
N VAL A 103 -0.36 16.89 -7.13
CA VAL A 103 0.94 16.49 -7.69
C VAL A 103 0.69 15.53 -8.82
N LYS A 104 1.19 15.86 -10.01
CA LYS A 104 1.16 14.95 -11.15
C LYS A 104 2.54 14.31 -11.31
N VAL A 105 2.60 13.00 -11.25
CA VAL A 105 3.82 12.21 -11.39
C VAL A 105 3.73 11.28 -12.60
N ARG A 106 4.85 11.06 -13.27
CA ARG A 106 5.02 10.01 -14.27
C ARG A 106 5.79 8.86 -13.66
N ILE A 107 5.21 7.66 -13.74
CA ILE A 107 5.82 6.40 -13.35
C ILE A 107 6.17 5.67 -14.65
N SER A 108 7.46 5.58 -14.96
CA SER A 108 7.94 4.84 -16.12
C SER A 108 8.56 3.52 -15.67
N PRO A 109 8.18 2.37 -16.24
CA PRO A 109 8.94 1.16 -16.03
C PRO A 109 10.35 1.34 -16.60
N SER A 110 11.37 0.85 -15.91
CA SER A 110 12.76 0.82 -16.38
C SER A 110 12.99 -0.03 -17.64
N CYS A 111 11.97 -0.76 -18.09
CA CYS A 111 12.05 -1.76 -19.13
C CYS A 111 11.05 -1.54 -20.26
N ASP A 112 11.47 -1.93 -21.45
CA ASP A 112 10.57 -2.14 -22.58
C ASP A 112 9.64 -3.34 -22.36
N SER A 113 8.50 -3.35 -23.07
CA SER A 113 7.48 -4.40 -22.95
C SER A 113 7.98 -5.79 -23.30
N GLU A 114 8.97 -5.91 -24.20
CA GLU A 114 9.55 -7.20 -24.60
C GLU A 114 10.38 -7.84 -23.47
N LYS A 115 11.08 -7.04 -22.66
CA LYS A 115 11.85 -7.50 -21.51
C LYS A 115 10.98 -7.76 -20.28
N ILE A 116 9.91 -7.00 -20.08
CA ILE A 116 8.92 -7.24 -19.00
C ILE A 116 8.33 -8.64 -19.13
N ASN A 117 7.91 -9.04 -20.35
CA ASN A 117 7.33 -10.36 -20.62
C ASN A 117 8.29 -11.53 -20.34
N LYS A 118 9.61 -11.28 -20.33
CA LYS A 118 10.64 -12.30 -20.10
C LYS A 118 11.14 -12.29 -18.64
N GLN A 119 10.57 -11.46 -17.76
CA GLN A 119 10.99 -11.27 -16.36
C GLN A 119 12.49 -10.93 -16.19
N LYS A 120 13.13 -10.34 -17.22
CA LYS A 120 14.57 -10.02 -17.24
C LYS A 120 14.86 -8.58 -16.81
N CYS A 121 13.97 -7.99 -16.02
CA CYS A 121 13.98 -6.56 -15.72
C CYS A 121 14.50 -6.24 -14.33
N ASN A 122 15.25 -5.14 -14.25
CA ASN A 122 15.55 -4.50 -12.97
C ASN A 122 14.28 -3.73 -12.58
N HIS A 123 13.53 -4.18 -11.58
CA HIS A 123 12.17 -3.71 -11.24
C HIS A 123 12.11 -2.28 -10.65
N GLN A 124 13.00 -1.39 -11.05
CA GLN A 124 13.02 -0.01 -10.62
C GLN A 124 12.05 0.82 -11.48
N PHE A 125 11.25 1.66 -10.85
CA PHE A 125 10.44 2.66 -11.55
C PHE A 125 11.22 3.98 -11.63
N GLU A 126 11.24 4.62 -12.80
CA GLU A 126 11.65 6.01 -12.90
C GLU A 126 10.44 6.89 -12.59
N ILE A 127 10.56 7.72 -11.54
CA ILE A 127 9.50 8.62 -11.08
C ILE A 127 9.89 10.06 -11.39
N LYS A 128 9.01 10.78 -12.10
CA LYS A 128 9.23 12.18 -12.46
C LYS A 128 8.03 13.04 -12.07
N ILE A 129 8.27 14.16 -11.37
CA ILE A 129 7.24 15.19 -11.18
C ILE A 129 6.99 15.87 -12.52
N LEU A 130 5.75 15.80 -13.02
CA LEU A 130 5.31 16.48 -14.23
C LEU A 130 4.70 17.85 -13.92
N ASP A 131 3.93 17.93 -12.83
CA ASP A 131 3.27 19.16 -12.40
C ASP A 131 3.08 19.17 -10.87
N TYR A 132 3.05 20.37 -10.30
CA TYR A 132 2.79 20.61 -8.88
C TYR A 132 1.94 21.86 -8.75
N LYS A 133 0.71 21.71 -8.28
CA LYS A 133 -0.29 22.77 -8.24
C LYS A 133 -0.86 22.94 -6.84
N HIS A 134 -0.77 24.15 -6.31
CA HIS A 134 -1.50 24.53 -5.12
C HIS A 134 -2.99 24.69 -5.43
N LEU A 135 -3.83 24.01 -4.65
CA LEU A 135 -5.26 24.27 -4.65
C LEU A 135 -5.50 25.44 -3.71
N SER A 136 -5.91 26.57 -4.26
CA SER A 136 -6.29 27.74 -3.48
C SER A 136 -7.45 27.37 -2.56
N SER A 137 -7.27 27.57 -1.26
CA SER A 137 -8.36 27.75 -0.31
C SER A 137 -8.99 29.13 -0.48
#